data_AF-A0A1Y3MTJ4-F1
#
_entry.id   AF-A0A1Y3MTJ4-F1
#
_cell.length_a   1.000
_cell.length_b   1.000
_cell.length_c   1.000
_cell.angle_alpha   90.00
_cell.angle_beta   90.00
_cell.angle_gamma   90.00
#
_symmetry.space_group_name_H-M   'P 1'
#
loop_
_entity.id
_entity.type
_entity.pdbx_description
1 polymer ?
#
loop_
_entity_poly.entity_id
_entity_poly.type
_entity_poly.pdbx_seq_one_letter_code
_entity_poly.pdbx_strand_id
1 'polypeptide(L)'
;MINISSLLIFLTSIGITFAEDSTSDKVVAEPKISETTKTINKFTYLVYPLLLILLFWGSKPFGLKKWNEEALSLKQMKAIQGFISLCIMFHHIGQRTCANWLPPEKFISHGLDFFVPIGYCFVAIFFFCSGYGLYLSFHKKQNYLDGFFKKRVFIVILSYYTSGYIFLALRFIMRQQIDSKLLLYYLIGVKMSNPHAWFVVVMPLLYLFFYLSFRFCKKDGRAVLSLFLCVIVYIMLCSCINHGDWIFCGEWWYNSVIFLPLGVLFSKYQKAIVNHLKHHFTLYYVYTVLAFAGVFLIHEISLVTVEKFSYYGEVQNYDYVAMRRWICAFSQICVAIAFISIVFLVSMKILIGNRFLGFMGTITLEFYLIHGIFLEPYFDTLAPPLYEIKNVPLLILIVFIPAIIAAVLLKKFHQWILSMVNPKKTATHVKNNDSNGADSKIEKDKDEVSQKLTMGKESSEKNSNDCIVELVLDEEDNDDDSNSQKENTKENIN
;
A
#
# COMPACT_ATOMS: atom_id res chain seq x y z
N MET A 1 -29.56 -1.67 -14.99
CA MET A 1 -29.01 -2.71 -15.88
C MET A 1 -28.87 -2.10 -17.26
N ILE A 2 -27.65 -1.76 -17.68
CA ILE A 2 -27.41 -1.25 -19.03
C ILE A 2 -27.37 -2.48 -19.94
N ASN A 3 -28.24 -2.47 -20.96
CA ASN A 3 -28.40 -3.56 -21.90
C ASN A 3 -27.11 -3.71 -22.73
N ILE A 4 -26.56 -4.92 -22.81
CA ILE A 4 -25.34 -5.27 -23.56
C ILE A 4 -25.46 -4.80 -25.03
N SER A 5 -26.69 -4.80 -25.57
CA SER A 5 -26.98 -4.28 -26.91
C SER A 5 -26.65 -2.79 -27.06
N SER A 6 -26.88 -1.98 -26.03
CA SER A 6 -26.58 -0.53 -26.06
C SER A 6 -25.07 -0.26 -25.98
N LEU A 7 -24.31 -1.14 -25.34
CA LEU A 7 -22.85 -1.06 -25.29
C LEU A 7 -22.23 -1.43 -26.64
N LEU A 8 -22.76 -2.45 -27.32
CA LEU A 8 -22.32 -2.84 -28.68
C LEU A 8 -22.53 -1.71 -29.71
N ILE A 9 -23.67 -1.00 -29.62
CA ILE A 9 -23.99 0.13 -30.51
C ILE A 9 -23.05 1.32 -30.25
N PHE A 10 -22.65 1.54 -28.99
CA PHE A 10 -21.68 2.57 -28.64
C PHE A 10 -20.24 2.23 -29.10
N LEU A 11 -19.87 0.95 -29.09
CA LEU A 11 -18.54 0.51 -29.54
C LEU A 11 -18.39 0.57 -31.07
N THR A 12 -19.46 0.29 -31.80
CA THR A 12 -19.49 0.41 -33.26
C THR A 12 -19.46 1.86 -33.74
N SER A 13 -20.03 2.81 -32.99
CA SER A 13 -20.00 4.24 -33.34
C SER A 13 -18.63 4.91 -33.15
N ILE A 14 -17.69 4.27 -32.44
CA ILE A 14 -16.31 4.74 -32.23
C ILE A 14 -15.32 4.03 -33.18
N GLY A 15 -15.81 3.29 -34.18
CA GLY A 15 -14.98 2.71 -35.24
C GLY A 15 -14.27 1.41 -34.86
N ILE A 16 -14.70 0.73 -33.80
CA ILE A 16 -14.23 -0.63 -33.47
C ILE A 16 -15.10 -1.62 -34.25
N THR A 17 -14.57 -2.11 -35.38
CA THR A 17 -15.16 -3.22 -36.14
C THR A 17 -14.54 -4.53 -35.68
N PHE A 18 -15.36 -5.49 -35.27
CA PHE A 18 -14.94 -6.88 -35.09
C PHE A 18 -15.04 -7.56 -36.45
N ALA A 19 -13.91 -8.01 -36.99
CA ALA A 19 -13.91 -8.84 -38.18
C ALA A 19 -14.27 -10.28 -37.76
N GLU A 20 -15.40 -10.78 -38.27
CA GLU A 20 -15.70 -12.22 -38.26
C GLU A 20 -14.83 -12.87 -39.34
N ASP A 21 -13.85 -13.67 -38.92
CA ASP A 21 -13.10 -14.51 -39.85
C ASP A 21 -13.87 -15.82 -40.03
N SER A 22 -14.20 -16.10 -41.29
CA SER A 22 -15.02 -17.22 -41.72
C SER A 22 -14.15 -18.23 -42.47
N THR A 23 -13.77 -19.31 -41.80
CA THR A 23 -13.32 -20.52 -42.49
C THR A 23 -13.86 -21.77 -41.80
N SER A 24 -14.61 -22.54 -42.58
CA SER A 24 -15.39 -23.73 -42.28
C SER A 24 -14.56 -24.98 -41.99
N ASP A 25 -15.07 -25.76 -41.03
CA ASP A 25 -15.19 -27.22 -41.00
C ASP A 25 -13.94 -28.11 -41.17
N LYS A 26 -13.45 -28.60 -40.02
CA LYS A 26 -13.25 -30.05 -39.80
C LYS A 26 -13.67 -30.42 -38.38
N VAL A 27 -14.86 -31.01 -38.27
CA VAL A 27 -15.39 -31.60 -37.03
C VAL A 27 -14.54 -32.82 -36.65
N VAL A 28 -13.64 -32.63 -35.68
CA VAL A 28 -13.06 -33.72 -34.90
C VAL A 28 -13.93 -33.82 -33.64
N ALA A 29 -14.57 -34.97 -33.45
CA ALA A 29 -15.43 -35.21 -32.30
C ALA A 29 -14.64 -35.02 -30.99
N GLU A 30 -14.99 -33.98 -30.22
CA GLU A 30 -14.51 -33.81 -28.86
C GLU A 30 -15.02 -34.97 -27.99
N PRO A 31 -14.16 -35.62 -27.19
CA PRO A 31 -14.64 -36.54 -26.17
C PRO A 31 -15.43 -35.74 -25.14
N LYS A 32 -16.63 -36.21 -24.78
CA LYS A 32 -17.46 -35.63 -23.71
C LYS A 32 -16.62 -35.49 -22.44
N ILE A 33 -16.16 -34.28 -22.18
CA ILE A 33 -15.57 -33.90 -20.89
C ILE A 33 -16.73 -33.95 -19.89
N SER A 34 -16.67 -34.92 -18.97
CA SER A 34 -17.58 -34.99 -17.83
C SER A 34 -17.61 -33.64 -17.12
N GLU A 35 -18.81 -33.11 -16.82
CA GLU A 35 -19.00 -31.93 -15.96
C GLU A 35 -18.21 -32.11 -14.67
N THR A 36 -17.01 -31.53 -14.63
CA THR A 36 -16.12 -31.65 -13.48
C THR A 36 -16.42 -30.44 -12.60
N THR A 37 -16.96 -30.71 -11.41
CA THR A 37 -17.60 -29.73 -10.53
C THR A 37 -16.64 -28.59 -10.15
N LYS A 38 -16.84 -27.39 -10.70
CA LYS A 38 -16.25 -26.14 -10.18
C LYS A 38 -16.69 -26.00 -8.71
N THR A 39 -15.76 -26.11 -7.77
CA THR A 39 -16.11 -26.06 -6.34
C THR A 39 -16.31 -24.60 -5.92
N ILE A 40 -17.53 -24.10 -6.07
CA ILE A 40 -17.91 -22.77 -5.56
C ILE A 40 -18.21 -22.91 -4.06
N ASN A 41 -17.23 -22.59 -3.22
CA ASN A 41 -17.50 -22.42 -1.79
C ASN A 41 -18.17 -21.07 -1.55
N LYS A 42 -19.51 -21.07 -1.44
CA LYS A 42 -20.30 -19.84 -1.22
C LYS A 42 -19.86 -19.05 0.01
N PHE A 43 -19.25 -19.69 1.02
CA PHE A 43 -18.75 -19.01 2.21
C PHE A 43 -17.56 -18.08 1.92
N THR A 44 -16.79 -18.29 0.85
CA THR A 44 -15.70 -17.38 0.46
C THR A 44 -16.21 -15.97 0.21
N TYR A 45 -17.43 -15.83 -0.33
CA TYR A 45 -18.02 -14.52 -0.62
C TYR A 45 -18.38 -13.71 0.63
N LEU A 46 -18.36 -14.30 1.84
CA LEU A 46 -18.52 -13.55 3.09
C LEU A 46 -17.36 -12.57 3.33
N VAL A 47 -16.21 -12.75 2.67
CA VAL A 47 -15.06 -11.83 2.76
C VAL A 47 -15.45 -10.39 2.38
N TYR A 48 -16.25 -10.19 1.34
CA TYR A 48 -16.62 -8.85 0.86
C TYR A 48 -17.42 -8.03 1.89
N PRO A 49 -18.57 -8.50 2.42
CA PRO A 49 -19.28 -7.78 3.46
C PRO A 49 -18.45 -7.65 4.75
N LEU A 50 -17.66 -8.66 5.11
CA LEU A 50 -16.78 -8.58 6.28
C LEU A 50 -15.72 -7.48 6.14
N LEU A 51 -15.14 -7.30 4.95
CA LEU A 51 -14.19 -6.21 4.70
C LEU A 51 -14.85 -4.84 4.73
N LEU A 52 -16.07 -4.71 4.21
CA LEU A 52 -16.83 -3.45 4.30
C LEU A 52 -17.18 -3.12 5.76
N ILE A 53 -17.62 -4.11 6.52
CA ILE A 53 -17.84 -3.96 7.97
C ILE A 53 -16.53 -3.53 8.62
N LEU A 54 -15.42 -4.24 8.38
CA LEU A 54 -14.12 -3.91 8.96
C LEU A 54 -13.65 -2.48 8.64
N LEU A 55 -13.86 -2.02 7.41
CA LEU A 55 -13.46 -0.69 6.95
C LEU A 55 -14.29 0.40 7.60
N PHE A 56 -15.62 0.22 7.66
CA PHE A 56 -16.55 1.26 8.12
C PHE A 56 -17.00 1.11 9.57
N TRP A 57 -16.60 0.04 10.26
CA TRP A 57 -16.90 -0.16 11.68
C TRP A 57 -16.29 0.96 12.51
N GLY A 58 -17.15 1.67 13.26
CA GLY A 58 -16.74 2.82 14.08
C GLY A 58 -16.33 4.05 13.26
N SER A 59 -16.56 4.08 11.95
CA SER A 59 -16.29 5.24 11.12
C SER A 59 -17.24 6.40 11.43
N LYS A 60 -16.76 7.64 11.27
CA LYS A 60 -17.58 8.84 11.49
C LYS A 60 -17.81 9.54 10.14
N PRO A 61 -19.01 9.44 9.55
CA PRO A 61 -19.34 10.19 8.36
C PRO A 61 -19.61 11.66 8.69
N PHE A 62 -19.21 12.56 7.79
CA PHE A 62 -19.44 13.99 7.91
C PHE A 62 -20.59 14.40 6.97
N GLY A 63 -21.55 15.13 7.52
CA GLY A 63 -22.74 15.59 6.78
C GLY A 63 -22.45 16.64 5.70
N LEU A 64 -23.52 17.13 5.08
CA LEU A 64 -23.44 18.15 4.03
C LEU A 64 -22.63 19.37 4.50
N LYS A 65 -21.71 19.84 3.65
CA LYS A 65 -20.79 20.97 3.90
C LYS A 65 -19.87 20.84 5.13
N LYS A 66 -19.89 19.71 5.85
CA LYS A 66 -18.90 19.37 6.88
C LYS A 66 -17.81 18.50 6.27
N TRP A 67 -16.58 18.66 6.74
CA TRP A 67 -15.41 17.98 6.19
C TRP A 67 -14.63 17.31 7.29
N ASN A 68 -13.99 16.20 6.95
CA ASN A 68 -13.02 15.56 7.81
C ASN A 68 -11.69 16.30 7.70
N GLU A 69 -11.32 17.04 8.74
CA GLU A 69 -10.03 17.76 8.80
C GLU A 69 -8.84 16.79 8.99
N GLU A 70 -9.10 15.57 9.47
CA GLU A 70 -8.12 14.52 9.65
C GLU A 70 -7.96 13.61 8.42
N ALA A 71 -8.59 13.93 7.28
CA ALA A 71 -8.63 13.07 6.09
C ALA A 71 -7.26 12.57 5.61
N LEU A 72 -6.26 13.45 5.69
CA LEU A 72 -4.86 13.16 5.32
C LEU A 72 -3.94 13.13 6.55
N SER A 73 -4.52 13.02 7.74
CA SER A 73 -3.77 12.83 8.98
C SER A 73 -3.04 11.50 8.95
N LEU A 74 -1.94 11.45 9.69
CA LEU A 74 -1.13 10.27 9.75
C LEU A 74 -1.87 9.06 10.32
N LYS A 75 -2.63 9.27 11.39
CA LYS A 75 -3.46 8.26 12.03
C LYS A 75 -4.47 7.65 11.05
N GLN A 76 -5.17 8.48 10.29
CA GLN A 76 -6.13 8.01 9.30
C GLN A 76 -5.44 7.27 8.14
N MET A 77 -4.36 7.83 7.59
CA MET A 77 -3.61 7.18 6.51
C MET A 77 -3.01 5.85 6.95
N LYS A 78 -2.58 5.73 8.22
CA LYS A 78 -2.13 4.47 8.82
C LYS A 78 -3.24 3.43 8.91
N ALA A 79 -4.44 3.83 9.36
CA ALA A 79 -5.58 2.93 9.38
C ALA A 79 -5.96 2.44 7.97
N ILE A 80 -5.91 3.33 6.98
CA ILE A 80 -6.11 2.98 5.56
C ILE A 80 -5.03 2.00 5.09
N GLN A 81 -3.74 2.28 5.33
CA GLN A 81 -2.64 1.37 5.00
C GLN A 81 -2.80 0.00 5.66
N GLY A 82 -3.24 -0.04 6.92
CA GLY A 82 -3.57 -1.27 7.64
C GLY A 82 -4.64 -2.07 6.92
N PHE A 83 -5.75 -1.44 6.50
CA PHE A 83 -6.78 -2.09 5.69
C PHE A 83 -6.25 -2.58 4.34
N ILE A 84 -5.51 -1.73 3.61
CA ILE A 84 -4.95 -2.07 2.30
C ILE A 84 -3.97 -3.26 2.39
N SER A 85 -3.23 -3.39 3.49
CA SER A 85 -2.35 -4.55 3.72
C SER A 85 -3.11 -5.88 3.82
N LEU A 86 -4.33 -5.86 4.35
CA LEU A 86 -5.22 -7.02 4.35
C LEU A 86 -5.70 -7.33 2.93
N CYS A 87 -6.05 -6.30 2.16
CA CYS A 87 -6.43 -6.47 0.76
C CYS A 87 -5.30 -7.05 -0.10
N ILE A 88 -4.03 -6.72 0.21
CA ILE A 88 -2.86 -7.35 -0.42
C ILE A 88 -2.76 -8.84 -0.08
N MET A 89 -3.01 -9.23 1.17
CA MET A 89 -3.07 -10.65 1.54
C MET A 89 -4.15 -11.38 0.72
N PHE A 90 -5.35 -10.78 0.57
CA PHE A 90 -6.40 -11.36 -0.29
C PHE A 90 -5.99 -11.42 -1.77
N HIS A 91 -5.26 -10.42 -2.26
CA HIS A 91 -4.68 -10.45 -3.60
C HIS A 91 -3.76 -11.65 -3.80
N HIS A 92 -2.83 -11.89 -2.87
CA HIS A 92 -1.93 -13.03 -2.97
C HIS A 92 -2.64 -14.38 -2.81
N ILE A 93 -3.61 -14.51 -1.89
CA ILE A 93 -4.43 -15.72 -1.81
C ILE A 93 -5.20 -15.91 -3.13
N GLY A 94 -5.84 -14.86 -3.65
CA GLY A 94 -6.57 -14.91 -4.92
C GLY A 94 -5.70 -15.34 -6.10
N GLN A 95 -4.48 -14.81 -6.21
CA GLN A 95 -3.52 -15.22 -7.24
C GLN A 95 -3.17 -16.72 -7.19
N ARG A 96 -3.32 -17.34 -6.01
CA ARG A 96 -3.03 -18.75 -5.79
C ARG A 96 -4.27 -19.63 -5.84
N THR A 97 -5.47 -19.11 -5.59
CA THR A 97 -6.71 -19.93 -5.57
C THR A 97 -7.59 -19.78 -6.79
N CYS A 98 -7.71 -18.58 -7.35
CA CYS A 98 -8.71 -18.26 -8.38
C CYS A 98 -8.14 -17.58 -9.63
N ALA A 99 -6.82 -17.47 -9.76
CA ALA A 99 -6.24 -16.93 -10.97
C ALA A 99 -6.40 -17.88 -12.17
N ASN A 100 -6.71 -17.29 -13.33
CA ASN A 100 -6.99 -18.05 -14.55
C ASN A 100 -5.76 -18.79 -15.12
N TRP A 101 -4.55 -18.46 -14.65
CA TRP A 101 -3.31 -19.12 -15.07
C TRP A 101 -2.94 -20.34 -14.20
N LEU A 102 -3.78 -20.75 -13.25
CA LEU A 102 -3.50 -21.90 -12.37
C LEU A 102 -3.87 -23.22 -13.06
N PRO A 103 -2.91 -24.15 -13.26
CA PRO A 103 -3.19 -25.46 -13.84
C PRO A 103 -3.36 -26.57 -12.78
N PRO A 104 -4.12 -27.64 -13.10
CA PRO A 104 -5.27 -27.69 -14.01
C PRO A 104 -6.50 -26.97 -13.43
N GLU A 105 -7.38 -26.47 -14.31
CA GLU A 105 -8.56 -25.65 -13.97
C GLU A 105 -9.46 -26.24 -12.87
N LYS A 106 -9.51 -27.57 -12.75
CA LYS A 106 -10.27 -28.28 -11.71
C LYS A 106 -9.88 -27.91 -10.27
N PHE A 107 -8.70 -27.31 -10.06
CA PHE A 107 -8.24 -26.86 -8.75
C PHE A 107 -8.52 -25.36 -8.49
N ILE A 108 -9.10 -24.65 -9.45
CA ILE A 108 -9.48 -23.24 -9.30
C ILE A 108 -10.68 -23.14 -8.36
N SER A 109 -10.51 -22.41 -7.27
CA SER A 109 -11.52 -22.14 -6.25
C SER A 109 -11.90 -20.67 -6.24
N HIS A 110 -13.03 -20.34 -6.86
CA HIS A 110 -13.54 -18.98 -6.97
C HIS A 110 -14.00 -18.37 -5.63
N GLY A 111 -14.13 -17.04 -5.62
CA GLY A 111 -14.64 -16.24 -4.51
C GLY A 111 -13.75 -15.04 -4.16
N LEU A 112 -12.49 -15.05 -4.57
CA LEU A 112 -11.53 -13.93 -4.40
C LEU A 112 -11.11 -13.29 -5.73
N ASP A 113 -11.83 -13.58 -6.81
CA ASP A 113 -11.51 -13.19 -8.20
C ASP A 113 -11.26 -11.68 -8.35
N PHE A 114 -12.04 -10.86 -7.64
CA PHE A 114 -11.86 -9.40 -7.59
C PHE A 114 -10.45 -9.00 -7.17
N PHE A 115 -9.82 -9.75 -6.26
CA PHE A 115 -8.51 -9.42 -5.72
C PHE A 115 -7.36 -9.79 -6.68
N VAL A 116 -7.59 -10.64 -7.68
CA VAL A 116 -6.52 -11.13 -8.58
C VAL A 116 -5.84 -10.00 -9.36
N PRO A 117 -6.55 -9.11 -10.08
CA PRO A 117 -5.89 -8.13 -10.94
C PRO A 117 -5.54 -6.80 -10.25
N ILE A 118 -5.96 -6.56 -9.01
CA ILE A 118 -5.94 -5.22 -8.39
C ILE A 118 -4.76 -4.95 -7.45
N GLY A 119 -3.80 -5.87 -7.31
CA GLY A 119 -2.66 -5.72 -6.40
C GLY A 119 -1.88 -4.41 -6.59
N TYR A 120 -1.70 -3.97 -7.84
CA TYR A 120 -1.00 -2.72 -8.16
C TYR A 120 -1.71 -1.48 -7.59
N CYS A 121 -3.05 -1.45 -7.53
CA CYS A 121 -3.81 -0.36 -6.91
C CYS A 121 -3.52 -0.24 -5.41
N PHE A 122 -3.39 -1.38 -4.72
CA PHE A 122 -3.07 -1.41 -3.30
C PHE A 122 -1.65 -0.93 -3.03
N VAL A 123 -0.68 -1.39 -3.82
CA VAL A 123 0.72 -0.97 -3.66
C VAL A 123 0.91 0.50 -4.05
N ALA A 124 0.15 1.01 -5.03
CA ALA A 124 0.13 2.43 -5.38
C ALA A 124 -0.21 3.34 -4.19
N ILE A 125 -1.12 2.93 -3.29
CA ILE A 125 -1.42 3.67 -2.04
C ILE A 125 -0.16 3.78 -1.16
N PHE A 126 0.63 2.72 -1.05
CA PHE A 126 1.87 2.74 -0.26
C PHE A 126 2.93 3.67 -0.86
N PHE A 127 3.16 3.59 -2.17
CA PHE A 127 4.06 4.52 -2.87
C PHE A 127 3.59 5.97 -2.70
N PHE A 128 2.30 6.24 -2.89
CA PHE A 128 1.70 7.57 -2.74
C PHE A 128 1.88 8.12 -1.33
N CYS A 129 1.51 7.36 -0.30
CA CYS A 129 1.65 7.76 1.10
C CYS A 129 3.13 8.02 1.46
N SER A 130 4.03 7.20 0.93
CA SER A 130 5.47 7.35 1.13
C SER A 130 5.98 8.67 0.54
N GLY A 131 5.68 8.95 -0.73
CA GLY A 131 6.04 10.21 -1.38
C GLY A 131 5.43 11.43 -0.71
N TYR A 132 4.15 11.34 -0.32
CA TYR A 132 3.46 12.39 0.43
C TYR A 132 4.16 12.70 1.76
N GLY A 133 4.51 11.66 2.52
CA GLY A 133 5.20 11.79 3.80
C GLY A 133 6.63 12.32 3.66
N LEU A 134 7.35 11.94 2.59
CA LEU A 134 8.69 12.43 2.29
C LEU A 134 8.69 13.94 2.05
N TYR A 135 7.81 14.44 1.16
CA TYR A 135 7.74 15.87 0.87
C TYR A 135 7.34 16.69 2.09
N LEU A 136 6.35 16.21 2.85
CA LEU A 136 5.88 16.86 4.07
C LEU A 136 7.00 16.95 5.12
N SER A 137 7.75 15.85 5.30
CA SER A 137 8.85 15.81 6.27
C SER A 137 10.02 16.69 5.85
N PHE A 138 10.36 16.71 4.57
CA PHE A 138 11.45 17.54 4.04
C PHE A 138 11.23 19.03 4.28
N HIS A 139 9.99 19.52 4.17
CA HIS A 139 9.67 20.93 4.40
C HIS A 139 9.41 21.29 5.86
N LYS A 140 9.09 20.31 6.72
CA LYS A 140 8.79 20.57 8.14
C LYS A 140 9.97 20.35 9.06
N LYS A 141 10.85 19.40 8.75
CA LYS A 141 11.99 19.04 9.60
C LYS A 141 13.24 19.74 9.11
N GLN A 142 13.92 20.44 10.01
CA GLN A 142 15.24 21.02 9.72
C GLN A 142 16.24 19.91 9.40
N ASN A 143 17.11 20.15 8.41
CA ASN A 143 18.16 19.21 7.99
C ASN A 143 17.64 17.78 7.74
N TYR A 144 16.45 17.63 7.17
CA TYR A 144 15.79 16.33 6.99
C TYR A 144 16.63 15.27 6.25
N LEU A 145 17.50 15.71 5.33
CA LEU A 145 18.36 14.81 4.56
C LEU A 145 19.53 14.24 5.38
N ASP A 146 19.82 14.80 6.55
CA ASP A 146 20.91 14.33 7.42
C ASP A 146 20.51 13.01 8.11
N GLY A 147 21.32 11.98 7.90
CA GLY A 147 21.02 10.63 8.36
C GLY A 147 19.85 9.96 7.64
N PHE A 148 19.39 10.51 6.51
CA PHE A 148 18.24 9.99 5.75
C PHE A 148 18.32 8.48 5.47
N PHE A 149 19.48 8.00 5.00
CA PHE A 149 19.68 6.57 4.72
C PHE A 149 19.57 5.69 5.96
N LYS A 150 20.14 6.13 7.09
CA LYS A 150 20.05 5.39 8.36
C LYS A 150 18.62 5.31 8.86
N LYS A 151 17.85 6.40 8.74
CA LYS A 151 16.46 6.47 9.23
C LYS A 151 15.44 5.81 8.31
N ARG A 152 15.62 5.89 6.99
CA ARG A 152 14.61 5.47 6.00
C ARG A 152 14.98 4.23 5.22
N VAL A 153 16.26 4.01 4.91
CA VAL A 153 16.70 2.93 4.02
C VAL A 153 17.12 1.70 4.81
N PHE A 154 17.88 1.88 5.90
CA PHE A 154 18.40 0.78 6.72
C PHE A 154 17.32 -0.18 7.19
N ILE A 155 16.23 0.35 7.74
CA ILE A 155 15.08 -0.44 8.16
C ILE A 155 14.46 -1.28 7.05
N VAL A 156 14.28 -0.72 5.86
CA VAL A 156 13.61 -1.38 4.73
C VAL A 156 14.50 -2.53 4.25
N ILE A 157 15.81 -2.29 4.21
CA ILE A 157 16.82 -3.32 3.95
C ILE A 157 16.81 -4.40 5.04
N LEU A 158 16.75 -4.01 6.32
CA LEU A 158 16.67 -4.94 7.44
C LEU A 158 15.42 -5.83 7.32
N SER A 159 14.24 -5.24 7.08
CA SER A 159 12.99 -5.96 6.92
C SER A 159 13.03 -6.90 5.70
N TYR A 160 13.62 -6.45 4.58
CA TYR A 160 13.84 -7.30 3.40
C TYR A 160 14.67 -8.54 3.74
N TYR A 161 15.90 -8.37 4.24
CA TYR A 161 16.80 -9.51 4.50
C TYR A 161 16.25 -10.44 5.58
N THR A 162 15.70 -9.90 6.66
CA THR A 162 15.11 -10.72 7.73
C THR A 162 13.96 -11.58 7.21
N SER A 163 13.02 -11.00 6.44
CA SER A 163 11.96 -11.78 5.80
C SER A 163 12.51 -12.79 4.79
N GLY A 164 13.53 -12.41 4.02
CA GLY A 164 14.18 -13.28 3.05
C GLY A 164 14.82 -14.51 3.68
N TYR A 165 15.50 -14.36 4.81
CA TYR A 165 16.08 -15.48 5.55
C TYR A 165 15.02 -16.38 6.19
N ILE A 166 13.91 -15.81 6.67
CA ILE A 166 12.78 -16.58 7.19
C ILE A 166 12.16 -17.45 6.07
N PHE A 167 11.95 -16.87 4.88
CA PHE A 167 11.49 -17.64 3.70
C PHE A 167 12.51 -18.69 3.27
N LEU A 168 13.80 -18.38 3.25
CA LEU A 168 14.85 -19.33 2.91
C LEU A 168 14.87 -20.53 3.88
N ALA A 169 14.69 -20.28 5.19
CA ALA A 169 14.55 -21.33 6.18
C ALA A 169 13.31 -22.20 5.92
N LEU A 170 12.16 -21.61 5.56
CA LEU A 170 10.98 -22.38 5.15
C LEU A 170 11.28 -23.28 3.95
N ARG A 171 11.95 -22.75 2.92
CA ARG A 171 12.30 -23.53 1.71
C ARG A 171 13.16 -24.76 2.05
N PHE A 172 14.08 -24.64 3.01
CA PHE A 172 14.84 -25.78 3.52
C PHE A 172 13.96 -26.78 4.29
N ILE A 173 13.03 -26.31 5.13
CA ILE A 173 12.06 -27.18 5.84
C ILE A 173 11.19 -27.96 4.84
N MET A 174 10.79 -27.30 3.75
CA MET A 174 10.04 -27.90 2.63
C MET A 174 10.89 -28.82 1.74
N ARG A 175 12.18 -29.02 2.06
CA ARG A 175 13.12 -29.85 1.32
C ARG A 175 13.26 -29.45 -0.16
N GLN A 176 13.13 -28.16 -0.46
CA GLN A 176 13.37 -27.65 -1.81
C GLN A 176 14.83 -27.88 -2.21
N GLN A 177 15.03 -28.32 -3.45
CA GLN A 177 16.36 -28.51 -4.01
C GLN A 177 16.97 -27.15 -4.36
N ILE A 178 17.77 -26.61 -3.45
CA ILE A 178 18.47 -25.33 -3.62
C ILE A 178 19.95 -25.65 -3.85
N ASP A 179 20.43 -25.39 -5.07
CA ASP A 179 21.86 -25.50 -5.36
C ASP A 179 22.67 -24.35 -4.71
N SER A 180 23.99 -24.50 -4.64
CA SER A 180 24.86 -23.51 -4.01
C SER A 180 24.84 -22.14 -4.68
N LYS A 181 24.55 -22.06 -5.99
CA LYS A 181 24.47 -20.78 -6.72
C LYS A 181 23.19 -20.04 -6.39
N LEU A 182 22.06 -20.74 -6.38
CA LEU A 182 20.75 -20.22 -6.01
C LEU A 182 20.74 -19.78 -4.55
N LEU A 183 21.37 -20.56 -3.65
CA LEU A 183 21.57 -20.17 -2.26
C LEU A 183 22.34 -18.85 -2.18
N LEU A 184 23.46 -18.74 -2.90
CA LEU A 184 24.24 -17.50 -2.94
C LEU A 184 23.39 -16.33 -3.45
N TYR A 185 22.61 -16.51 -4.53
CA TYR A 185 21.74 -15.47 -5.07
C TYR A 185 20.66 -15.01 -4.10
N TYR A 186 20.09 -15.91 -3.30
CA TYR A 186 19.15 -15.57 -2.23
C TYR A 186 19.83 -14.82 -1.08
N LEU A 187 21.05 -15.22 -0.69
CA LEU A 187 21.79 -14.57 0.41
C LEU A 187 22.20 -13.13 0.06
N ILE A 188 22.60 -12.87 -1.17
CA ILE A 188 23.00 -11.53 -1.63
C ILE A 188 21.82 -10.68 -2.14
N GLY A 189 20.61 -11.26 -2.25
CA GLY A 189 19.40 -10.57 -2.68
C GLY A 189 19.26 -10.30 -4.18
N VAL A 190 20.07 -10.94 -5.03
CA VAL A 190 19.96 -10.83 -6.50
C VAL A 190 18.79 -11.66 -7.04
N LYS A 191 18.46 -12.76 -6.36
CA LYS A 191 17.16 -13.42 -6.46
C LYS A 191 16.44 -13.29 -5.13
N MET A 192 15.12 -13.23 -5.17
CA MET A 192 14.30 -13.05 -3.97
C MET A 192 13.84 -14.41 -3.44
N SER A 193 14.23 -14.76 -2.21
CA SER A 193 13.67 -15.93 -1.52
C SER A 193 12.22 -15.72 -1.10
N ASN A 194 11.86 -14.47 -0.77
CA ASN A 194 10.50 -14.01 -0.53
C ASN A 194 9.92 -13.39 -1.82
N PRO A 195 9.02 -14.08 -2.54
CA PRO A 195 8.47 -13.60 -3.82
C PRO A 195 7.59 -12.36 -3.65
N HIS A 196 7.09 -12.08 -2.45
CA HIS A 196 6.21 -10.94 -2.18
C HIS A 196 6.96 -9.65 -1.81
N ALA A 197 8.28 -9.70 -1.62
CA ALA A 197 9.02 -8.55 -1.07
C ALA A 197 9.42 -7.46 -2.09
N TRP A 198 8.98 -7.55 -3.34
CA TRP A 198 9.46 -6.70 -4.45
C TRP A 198 9.29 -5.20 -4.15
N PHE A 199 8.17 -4.82 -3.54
CA PHE A 199 7.87 -3.42 -3.17
C PHE A 199 8.94 -2.86 -2.22
N VAL A 200 9.34 -3.67 -1.24
CA VAL A 200 10.34 -3.32 -0.22
C VAL A 200 11.73 -3.21 -0.84
N VAL A 201 12.03 -3.99 -1.89
CA VAL A 201 13.29 -3.89 -2.64
C VAL A 201 13.36 -2.59 -3.47
N VAL A 202 12.26 -2.16 -4.08
CA VAL A 202 12.22 -0.94 -4.90
C VAL A 202 12.25 0.34 -4.06
N MET A 203 11.70 0.30 -2.84
CA MET A 203 11.62 1.46 -1.94
C MET A 203 12.96 2.20 -1.72
N PRO A 204 14.08 1.54 -1.34
CA PRO A 204 15.38 2.19 -1.20
C PRO A 204 15.85 2.94 -2.45
N LEU A 205 15.59 2.38 -3.64
CA LEU A 205 15.95 3.02 -4.90
C LEU A 205 15.15 4.30 -5.14
N LEU A 206 13.84 4.28 -4.87
CA LEU A 206 13.02 5.49 -4.99
C LEU A 206 13.37 6.53 -3.92
N TYR A 207 13.76 6.10 -2.72
CA TYR A 207 14.28 6.98 -1.69
C TYR A 207 15.61 7.61 -2.10
N LEU A 208 16.47 6.88 -2.79
CA LEU A 208 17.67 7.43 -3.39
C LEU A 208 17.32 8.48 -4.45
N PHE A 209 16.36 8.21 -5.35
CA PHE A 209 15.92 9.20 -6.33
C PHE A 209 15.37 10.48 -5.69
N PHE A 210 14.57 10.34 -4.62
CA PHE A 210 14.09 11.47 -3.83
C PHE A 210 15.26 12.24 -3.21
N TYR A 211 16.17 11.54 -2.53
CA TYR A 211 17.34 12.13 -1.88
C TYR A 211 18.18 12.93 -2.87
N LEU A 212 18.57 12.34 -4.01
CA LEU A 212 19.38 13.01 -5.02
C LEU A 212 18.65 14.23 -5.60
N SER A 213 17.36 14.08 -5.92
CA SER A 213 16.57 15.16 -6.51
C SER A 213 16.47 16.36 -5.57
N PHE A 214 16.16 16.15 -4.29
CA PHE A 214 16.00 17.23 -3.30
C PHE A 214 17.32 17.72 -2.71
N ARG A 215 18.40 16.92 -2.80
CA ARG A 215 19.75 17.35 -2.41
C ARG A 215 20.38 18.31 -3.41
N PHE A 216 20.22 18.02 -4.71
CA PHE A 216 20.92 18.75 -5.78
C PHE A 216 20.06 19.83 -6.46
N CYS A 217 18.74 19.69 -6.48
CA CYS A 217 17.87 20.71 -7.07
C CYS A 217 17.46 21.76 -6.04
N LYS A 218 18.03 22.97 -6.14
CA LYS A 218 17.71 24.10 -5.23
C LYS A 218 16.26 24.60 -5.27
N LYS A 219 15.51 24.34 -6.35
CA LYS A 219 14.11 24.79 -6.49
C LYS A 219 13.21 23.57 -6.41
N ASP A 220 12.18 23.63 -5.56
CA ASP A 220 11.24 22.52 -5.35
C ASP A 220 10.62 22.01 -6.66
N GLY A 221 10.20 22.91 -7.56
CA GLY A 221 9.63 22.49 -8.85
C GLY A 221 10.60 21.65 -9.69
N ARG A 222 11.88 22.00 -9.68
CA ARG A 222 12.93 21.24 -10.38
C ARG A 222 13.25 19.94 -9.67
N ALA A 223 13.24 19.92 -8.33
CA ALA A 223 13.43 18.70 -7.55
C ALA A 223 12.30 17.69 -7.85
N VAL A 224 11.05 18.14 -7.86
CA VAL A 224 9.90 17.31 -8.22
C VAL A 224 10.01 16.81 -9.65
N LEU A 225 10.33 17.68 -10.62
CA LEU A 225 10.52 17.28 -12.02
C LEU A 225 11.65 16.25 -12.17
N SER A 226 12.80 16.47 -11.53
CA SER A 226 13.93 15.54 -11.50
C SER A 226 13.50 14.17 -10.98
N LEU A 227 12.73 14.14 -9.89
CA LEU A 227 12.22 12.89 -9.33
C LEU A 227 11.31 12.14 -10.31
N PHE A 228 10.39 12.85 -10.98
CA PHE A 228 9.56 12.25 -12.03
C PHE A 228 10.40 11.67 -13.16
N LEU A 229 11.41 12.41 -13.64
CA LEU A 229 12.29 11.95 -14.71
C LEU A 229 13.07 10.70 -14.30
N CYS A 230 13.64 10.65 -13.09
CA CYS A 230 14.32 9.45 -12.59
C CYS A 230 13.39 8.23 -12.57
N VAL A 231 12.15 8.40 -12.10
CA VAL A 231 11.18 7.31 -12.02
C VAL A 231 10.69 6.87 -13.41
N ILE A 232 10.47 7.80 -14.34
CA ILE A 232 10.11 7.46 -15.74
C ILE A 232 11.25 6.69 -16.40
N VAL A 233 12.51 7.14 -16.27
CA VAL A 233 13.68 6.43 -16.79
C VAL A 233 13.77 5.03 -16.19
N TYR A 234 13.54 4.87 -14.89
CA TYR A 234 13.49 3.56 -14.25
C TYR A 234 12.39 2.65 -14.86
N ILE A 235 11.17 3.17 -15.04
CA ILE A 235 10.07 2.41 -15.68
C ILE A 235 10.48 1.94 -17.08
N MET A 236 11.07 2.84 -17.87
CA MET A 236 11.54 2.53 -19.22
C MET A 236 12.61 1.43 -19.20
N LEU A 237 13.62 1.53 -18.32
CA LEU A 237 14.67 0.52 -18.21
C LEU A 237 14.14 -0.85 -17.79
N CYS A 238 13.32 -0.92 -16.73
CA CYS A 238 12.77 -2.20 -16.26
C CYS A 238 11.86 -2.86 -17.30
N SER A 239 11.08 -2.08 -18.04
CA SER A 239 10.19 -2.62 -19.08
C SER A 239 10.93 -3.23 -20.27
N CYS A 240 12.23 -2.95 -20.45
CA CYS A 240 13.05 -3.57 -21.48
C CYS A 240 13.58 -4.95 -21.06
N ILE A 241 13.42 -5.34 -19.80
CA ILE A 241 13.89 -6.61 -19.25
C ILE A 241 12.73 -7.62 -19.31
N ASN A 242 13.00 -8.83 -19.80
CA ASN A 242 11.99 -9.89 -19.86
C ASN A 242 11.61 -10.42 -18.48
N HIS A 243 10.41 -11.01 -18.39
CA HIS A 243 9.93 -11.64 -17.18
C HIS A 243 10.85 -12.78 -16.74
N GLY A 244 10.98 -12.92 -15.42
CA GLY A 244 11.85 -13.92 -14.79
C GLY A 244 11.96 -13.69 -13.29
N ASP A 245 12.71 -14.56 -12.63
CA ASP A 245 12.81 -14.59 -11.15
C ASP A 245 13.87 -13.62 -10.58
N TRP A 246 14.50 -12.83 -11.44
CA TRP A 246 15.52 -11.87 -11.03
C TRP A 246 14.87 -10.57 -10.56
N ILE A 247 15.61 -9.81 -9.76
CA ILE A 247 15.17 -8.46 -9.40
C ILE A 247 14.96 -7.61 -10.66
N PHE A 248 13.94 -6.76 -10.64
CA PHE A 248 13.56 -5.87 -11.74
C PHE A 248 13.01 -6.56 -13.01
N CYS A 249 12.74 -7.87 -12.98
CA CYS A 249 12.07 -8.61 -14.05
C CYS A 249 10.56 -8.72 -13.79
N GLY A 250 9.73 -8.20 -14.70
CA GLY A 250 8.26 -8.27 -14.65
C GLY A 250 7.56 -6.95 -14.30
N GLU A 251 6.27 -6.89 -14.54
CA GLU A 251 5.48 -5.64 -14.51
C GLU A 251 5.31 -5.05 -13.11
N TRP A 252 5.27 -5.90 -12.08
CA TRP A 252 5.08 -5.47 -10.71
C TRP A 252 6.22 -4.56 -10.23
N TRP A 253 7.41 -4.64 -10.81
CA TRP A 253 8.55 -3.78 -10.45
C TRP A 253 8.38 -2.31 -10.83
N TYR A 254 7.48 -1.97 -11.76
CA TYR A 254 7.38 -0.62 -12.30
C TYR A 254 5.94 -0.10 -12.50
N ASN A 255 4.90 -0.93 -12.49
CA ASN A 255 3.53 -0.48 -12.75
C ASN A 255 2.94 0.48 -11.68
N SER A 256 3.56 0.56 -10.50
CA SER A 256 3.06 1.36 -9.37
C SER A 256 4.07 2.39 -8.83
N VAL A 257 5.31 2.41 -9.32
CA VAL A 257 6.37 3.24 -8.72
C VAL A 257 6.18 4.74 -8.95
N ILE A 258 5.44 5.11 -10.01
CA ILE A 258 5.10 6.50 -10.35
C ILE A 258 4.27 7.17 -9.25
N PHE A 259 3.62 6.39 -8.38
CA PHE A 259 2.80 6.94 -7.32
C PHE A 259 3.61 7.61 -6.21
N LEU A 260 4.91 7.33 -6.09
CA LEU A 260 5.77 8.06 -5.16
C LEU A 260 5.96 9.54 -5.58
N PRO A 261 6.40 9.87 -6.81
CA PRO A 261 6.44 11.26 -7.25
C PRO A 261 5.05 11.90 -7.32
N LEU A 262 3.98 11.16 -7.62
CA LEU A 262 2.61 11.69 -7.53
C LEU A 262 2.21 12.06 -6.09
N GLY A 263 2.61 11.26 -5.11
CA GLY A 263 2.42 11.59 -3.69
C GLY A 263 3.16 12.85 -3.26
N VAL A 264 4.39 13.02 -3.74
CA VAL A 264 5.20 14.24 -3.56
C VAL A 264 4.47 15.45 -4.18
N LEU A 265 4.02 15.33 -5.43
CA LEU A 265 3.31 16.39 -6.15
C LEU A 265 2.01 16.76 -5.45
N PHE A 266 1.24 15.78 -5.02
CA PHE A 266 0.01 16.00 -4.27
C PHE A 266 0.29 16.73 -2.96
N SER A 267 1.30 16.32 -2.18
CA SER A 267 1.68 17.00 -0.94
C SER A 267 2.00 18.48 -1.15
N LYS A 268 2.73 18.80 -2.22
CA LYS A 268 3.04 20.18 -2.62
C LYS A 268 1.81 21.04 -2.85
N TYR A 269 0.79 20.51 -3.52
CA TYR A 269 -0.43 21.24 -3.88
C TYR A 269 -1.63 20.94 -2.97
N GLN A 270 -1.45 20.17 -1.90
CA GLN A 270 -2.52 19.67 -1.05
C GLN A 270 -3.46 20.76 -0.56
N LYS A 271 -2.94 21.87 -0.03
CA LYS A 271 -3.75 22.98 0.49
C LYS A 271 -4.66 23.56 -0.60
N ALA A 272 -4.14 23.76 -1.81
CA ALA A 272 -4.90 24.28 -2.93
C ALA A 272 -6.00 23.30 -3.38
N ILE A 273 -5.65 22.01 -3.51
CA ILE A 273 -6.59 20.95 -3.91
C ILE A 273 -7.73 20.82 -2.89
N VAL A 274 -7.39 20.70 -1.60
CA VAL A 274 -8.39 20.56 -0.52
C VAL A 274 -9.28 21.80 -0.44
N ASN A 275 -8.72 23.00 -0.51
CA ASN A 275 -9.52 24.24 -0.48
C ASN A 275 -10.46 24.34 -1.68
N HIS A 276 -10.00 23.99 -2.88
CA HIS A 276 -10.83 23.97 -4.09
C HIS A 276 -12.02 23.02 -3.94
N LEU A 277 -11.79 21.79 -3.48
CA LEU A 277 -12.85 20.79 -3.26
C LEU A 277 -13.84 21.20 -2.16
N LYS A 278 -13.33 21.83 -1.08
CA LYS A 278 -14.17 22.33 0.01
C LYS A 278 -15.05 23.49 -0.43
N HIS A 279 -14.49 24.42 -1.21
CA HIS A 279 -15.20 25.59 -1.71
C HIS A 279 -16.24 25.22 -2.77
N HIS A 280 -15.89 24.34 -3.71
CA HIS A 280 -16.78 23.88 -4.78
C HIS A 280 -17.39 22.51 -4.46
N PHE A 281 -18.29 22.49 -3.47
CA PHE A 281 -18.90 21.26 -2.97
C PHE A 281 -19.63 20.42 -4.04
N THR A 282 -20.24 21.05 -5.05
CA THR A 282 -20.84 20.33 -6.19
C THR A 282 -19.79 19.61 -7.02
N LEU A 283 -18.64 20.25 -7.29
CA LEU A 283 -17.54 19.64 -8.04
C LEU A 283 -16.95 18.45 -7.27
N TYR A 284 -16.87 18.51 -5.94
CA TYR A 284 -16.47 17.35 -5.13
C TYR A 284 -17.35 16.12 -5.42
N TYR A 285 -18.67 16.27 -5.46
CA TYR A 285 -19.55 15.13 -5.77
C TYR A 285 -19.44 14.67 -7.21
N VAL A 286 -19.30 15.61 -8.16
CA VAL A 286 -19.04 15.26 -9.57
C VAL A 286 -17.76 14.44 -9.68
N TYR A 287 -16.65 14.89 -9.09
CA TYR A 287 -15.40 14.14 -9.07
C TYR A 287 -15.51 12.80 -8.35
N THR A 288 -16.29 12.72 -7.28
CA THR A 288 -16.54 11.45 -6.57
C THR A 288 -17.27 10.47 -7.48
N VAL A 289 -18.38 10.88 -8.11
CA VAL A 289 -19.14 10.03 -9.04
C VAL A 289 -18.28 9.64 -10.24
N LEU A 290 -17.54 10.58 -10.83
CA LEU A 290 -16.64 10.31 -11.94
C LEU A 290 -15.51 9.36 -11.54
N ALA A 291 -14.96 9.46 -10.33
CA ALA A 291 -13.92 8.55 -9.85
C ALA A 291 -14.48 7.13 -9.66
N PHE A 292 -15.67 6.99 -9.04
CA PHE A 292 -16.33 5.69 -8.87
C PHE A 292 -16.78 5.06 -10.19
N ALA A 293 -17.43 5.81 -11.08
CA ALA A 293 -17.83 5.28 -12.39
C ALA A 293 -16.59 5.01 -13.27
N GLY A 294 -15.62 5.92 -13.22
CA GLY A 294 -14.38 5.86 -13.97
C GLY A 294 -13.51 4.69 -13.56
N VAL A 295 -13.40 4.34 -12.27
CA VAL A 295 -12.55 3.21 -11.86
C VAL A 295 -13.02 1.90 -12.49
N PHE A 296 -14.33 1.64 -12.57
CA PHE A 296 -14.85 0.42 -13.21
C PHE A 296 -14.60 0.46 -14.72
N LEU A 297 -14.95 1.57 -15.40
CA LEU A 297 -14.77 1.69 -16.84
C LEU A 297 -13.29 1.59 -17.26
N ILE A 298 -12.41 2.33 -16.59
CA ILE A 298 -10.98 2.34 -16.87
C ILE A 298 -10.36 0.99 -16.51
N HIS A 299 -10.87 0.30 -15.48
CA HIS A 299 -10.41 -1.04 -15.14
C HIS A 299 -10.71 -2.05 -16.24
N GLU A 300 -11.94 -2.08 -16.76
CA GLU A 300 -12.31 -2.95 -17.89
C GLU A 300 -11.45 -2.63 -19.13
N ILE A 301 -11.27 -1.35 -19.45
CA ILE A 301 -10.37 -0.93 -20.54
C ILE A 301 -8.95 -1.42 -20.29
N SER A 302 -8.46 -1.35 -19.05
CA SER A 302 -7.13 -1.82 -18.70
C SER A 302 -7.00 -3.34 -18.81
N LEU A 303 -8.04 -4.12 -18.46
CA LEU A 303 -8.03 -5.57 -18.63
C LEU A 303 -7.92 -5.94 -20.11
N VAL A 304 -8.76 -5.34 -20.96
CA VAL A 304 -8.70 -5.53 -22.42
C VAL A 304 -7.35 -5.09 -22.99
N THR A 305 -6.78 -3.99 -22.48
CA THR A 305 -5.46 -3.49 -22.90
C THR A 305 -4.36 -4.48 -22.53
N VAL A 306 -4.38 -5.02 -21.32
CA VAL A 306 -3.40 -6.02 -20.87
C VAL A 306 -3.54 -7.31 -21.66
N GLU A 307 -4.76 -7.76 -21.94
CA GLU A 307 -4.99 -8.95 -22.77
C GLU A 307 -4.49 -8.77 -24.21
N LYS A 308 -4.78 -7.62 -24.83
CA LYS A 308 -4.41 -7.33 -26.23
C LYS A 308 -2.92 -7.07 -26.43
N PHE A 309 -2.31 -6.28 -25.55
CA PHE A 309 -0.91 -5.86 -25.72
C PHE A 309 0.07 -6.80 -25.01
N SER A 310 -0.38 -7.47 -23.95
CA SER A 310 0.36 -8.42 -23.11
C SER A 310 1.61 -7.86 -22.45
N TYR A 311 1.68 -7.96 -21.12
CA TYR A 311 2.96 -7.76 -20.42
C TYR A 311 4.00 -8.83 -20.79
N TYR A 312 3.54 -10.02 -21.16
CA TYR A 312 4.31 -11.23 -21.47
C TYR A 312 4.50 -11.42 -22.98
N GLY A 313 4.49 -10.33 -23.75
CA GLY A 313 4.59 -10.38 -25.21
C GLY A 313 5.85 -11.08 -25.73
N GLU A 314 6.91 -11.19 -24.91
CA GLU A 314 8.10 -11.97 -25.23
C GLU A 314 7.82 -13.47 -25.35
N VAL A 315 6.87 -14.02 -24.58
CA VAL A 315 6.52 -15.45 -24.64
C VAL A 315 5.85 -15.76 -25.98
N GLN A 316 5.14 -14.78 -26.53
CA GLN A 316 4.43 -14.86 -27.80
C GLN A 316 5.27 -14.33 -28.98
N ASN A 317 6.56 -14.01 -28.77
CA ASN A 317 7.48 -13.44 -29.76
C ASN A 317 6.93 -12.19 -30.48
N TYR A 318 6.24 -11.30 -29.75
CA TYR A 318 5.72 -10.07 -30.32
C TYR A 318 6.81 -9.02 -30.55
N ASP A 319 6.68 -8.27 -31.64
CA ASP A 319 7.49 -7.08 -31.87
C ASP A 319 7.16 -5.97 -30.85
N TYR A 320 8.15 -5.10 -30.60
CA TYR A 320 8.04 -3.91 -29.74
C TYR A 320 7.59 -4.21 -28.31
N VAL A 321 8.09 -5.30 -27.71
CA VAL A 321 7.72 -5.77 -26.35
C VAL A 321 7.73 -4.64 -25.31
N ALA A 322 8.78 -3.80 -25.28
CA ALA A 322 8.88 -2.71 -24.32
C ALA A 322 7.75 -1.67 -24.48
N MET A 323 7.41 -1.29 -25.73
CA MET A 323 6.33 -0.34 -26.01
C MET A 323 4.97 -0.91 -25.58
N ARG A 324 4.72 -2.20 -25.83
CA ARG A 324 3.50 -2.89 -25.40
C ARG A 324 3.35 -2.87 -23.87
N ARG A 325 4.45 -3.15 -23.16
CA ARG A 325 4.51 -3.06 -21.69
C ARG A 325 4.25 -1.63 -21.19
N TRP A 326 4.69 -0.59 -21.90
CA TRP A 326 4.36 0.80 -21.55
C TRP A 326 2.87 1.10 -21.67
N ILE A 327 2.22 0.61 -22.73
CA ILE A 327 0.78 0.78 -22.93
C ILE A 327 0.00 0.12 -21.78
N CYS A 328 0.37 -1.13 -21.43
CA CYS A 328 -0.23 -1.83 -20.29
C CYS A 328 0.03 -1.12 -18.95
N ALA A 329 1.26 -0.63 -18.74
CA ALA A 329 1.62 0.11 -17.52
C ALA A 329 0.80 1.40 -17.40
N PHE A 330 0.67 2.14 -18.49
CA PHE A 330 -0.11 3.36 -18.53
C PHE A 330 -1.59 3.11 -18.23
N SER A 331 -2.18 2.05 -18.79
CA SER A 331 -3.58 1.72 -18.50
C SER A 331 -3.79 1.38 -17.02
N GLN A 332 -2.88 0.61 -16.40
CA GLN A 332 -2.93 0.33 -14.96
C GLN A 332 -2.71 1.58 -14.09
N ILE A 333 -1.77 2.47 -14.47
CA ILE A 333 -1.56 3.75 -13.78
C ILE A 333 -2.85 4.58 -13.78
N CYS A 334 -3.59 4.63 -14.89
CA CYS A 334 -4.87 5.34 -14.95
C CYS A 334 -5.91 4.77 -13.96
N VAL A 335 -6.01 3.44 -13.85
CA VAL A 335 -6.90 2.78 -12.88
C VAL A 335 -6.48 3.15 -11.45
N ALA A 336 -5.19 3.05 -11.13
CA ALA A 336 -4.69 3.33 -9.79
C ALA A 336 -4.84 4.82 -9.41
N ILE A 337 -4.76 5.76 -10.36
CA ILE A 337 -5.10 7.18 -10.13
C ILE A 337 -6.58 7.32 -9.73
N ALA A 338 -7.49 6.67 -10.44
CA ALA A 338 -8.92 6.69 -10.10
C ALA A 338 -9.16 6.07 -8.71
N PHE A 339 -8.53 4.94 -8.41
CA PHE A 339 -8.62 4.27 -7.12
C PHE A 339 -8.12 5.15 -5.95
N ILE A 340 -6.93 5.75 -6.07
CA ILE A 340 -6.39 6.66 -5.04
C ILE A 340 -7.28 7.89 -4.89
N SER A 341 -7.83 8.41 -5.99
CA SER A 341 -8.77 9.53 -5.96
C SER A 341 -10.03 9.17 -5.16
N ILE A 342 -10.58 7.95 -5.33
CA ILE A 342 -11.69 7.46 -4.50
C ILE A 342 -11.28 7.43 -3.02
N VAL A 343 -10.14 6.83 -2.69
CA VAL A 343 -9.66 6.73 -1.29
C VAL A 343 -9.54 8.13 -0.67
N PHE A 344 -8.95 9.08 -1.39
CA PHE A 344 -8.82 10.46 -0.95
C PHE A 344 -10.18 11.14 -0.77
N LEU A 345 -11.05 11.10 -1.77
CA LEU A 345 -12.37 11.75 -1.71
C LEU A 345 -13.22 11.17 -0.58
N VAL A 346 -13.25 9.84 -0.43
CA VAL A 346 -13.92 9.17 0.68
C VAL A 346 -13.32 9.62 2.03
N SER A 347 -12.00 9.70 2.14
CA SER A 347 -11.34 10.16 3.38
C SER A 347 -11.75 11.58 3.79
N MET A 348 -12.08 12.46 2.83
CA MET A 348 -12.55 13.83 3.11
C MET A 348 -13.94 13.87 3.75
N LYS A 349 -14.73 12.80 3.64
CA LYS A 349 -16.10 12.71 4.19
C LYS A 349 -16.27 11.65 5.25
N ILE A 350 -15.33 10.73 5.39
CA ILE A 350 -15.41 9.65 6.35
C ILE A 350 -14.09 9.59 7.11
N LEU A 351 -14.17 9.76 8.43
CA LEU A 351 -13.06 9.42 9.31
C LEU A 351 -13.07 7.91 9.50
N ILE A 352 -12.12 7.26 8.83
CA ILE A 352 -11.89 5.82 8.90
C ILE A 352 -10.87 5.55 10.01
N GLY A 353 -11.16 4.58 10.86
CA GLY A 353 -10.23 4.18 11.92
C GLY A 353 -10.98 3.54 13.08
N ASN A 354 -10.84 2.23 13.20
CA ASN A 354 -11.15 1.51 14.43
C ASN A 354 -9.84 1.00 15.07
N ARG A 355 -9.93 0.51 16.30
CA ARG A 355 -8.77 0.04 17.06
C ARG A 355 -7.97 -1.03 16.28
N PHE A 356 -8.66 -1.92 15.57
CA PHE A 356 -8.02 -2.97 14.79
C PHE A 356 -7.28 -2.42 13.58
N LEU A 357 -7.89 -1.53 12.78
CA LEU A 357 -7.19 -0.89 11.65
C LEU A 357 -6.03 -0.01 12.11
N GLY A 358 -6.18 0.69 13.23
CA GLY A 358 -5.09 1.42 13.88
C GLY A 358 -3.92 0.50 14.20
N PHE A 359 -4.20 -0.64 14.85
CA PHE A 359 -3.21 -1.69 15.14
C PHE A 359 -2.55 -2.22 13.86
N MET A 360 -3.33 -2.62 12.85
CA MET A 360 -2.81 -3.11 11.56
C MET A 360 -1.91 -2.08 10.89
N GLY A 361 -2.24 -0.79 11.01
CA GLY A 361 -1.41 0.33 10.53
C GLY A 361 -0.02 0.38 11.16
N THR A 362 0.15 -0.16 12.37
CA THR A 362 1.44 -0.18 13.08
C THR A 362 2.35 -1.36 12.72
N ILE A 363 1.81 -2.42 12.12
CA ILE A 363 2.53 -3.65 11.73
C ILE A 363 2.49 -3.90 10.21
N THR A 364 2.13 -2.87 9.44
CA THR A 364 1.81 -3.03 8.02
C THR A 364 2.98 -3.57 7.19
N LEU A 365 4.21 -3.10 7.45
CA LEU A 365 5.39 -3.52 6.70
C LEU A 365 5.70 -4.99 6.97
N GLU A 366 5.67 -5.38 8.25
CA GLU A 366 5.96 -6.73 8.70
C GLU A 366 4.88 -7.71 8.22
N PHE A 367 3.60 -7.32 8.32
CA PHE A 367 2.48 -8.11 7.81
C PHE A 367 2.57 -8.31 6.29
N TYR A 368 2.86 -7.25 5.53
CA TYR A 368 3.09 -7.33 4.09
C TYR A 368 4.20 -8.31 3.75
N LEU A 369 5.31 -8.31 4.48
CA LEU A 369 6.46 -9.17 4.19
C LEU A 369 6.24 -10.63 4.59
N ILE A 370 5.53 -10.88 5.70
CA ILE A 370 5.50 -12.22 6.30
C ILE A 370 4.29 -13.06 5.92
N HIS A 371 3.15 -12.47 5.55
CA HIS A 371 1.92 -13.25 5.34
C HIS A 371 2.07 -14.36 4.28
N GLY A 372 2.88 -14.13 3.25
CA GLY A 372 3.13 -15.10 2.18
C GLY A 372 3.78 -16.40 2.66
N ILE A 373 4.46 -16.41 3.82
CA ILE A 373 5.09 -17.63 4.36
C ILE A 373 4.05 -18.70 4.71
N PHE A 374 2.82 -18.28 5.05
CA PHE A 374 1.70 -19.18 5.35
C PHE A 374 0.97 -19.63 4.08
N LEU A 375 1.30 -19.03 2.94
CA LEU A 375 0.74 -19.37 1.63
C LEU A 375 1.65 -20.34 0.86
N GLU A 376 2.97 -20.15 0.89
CA GLU A 376 3.95 -20.98 0.16
C GLU A 376 3.80 -22.50 0.37
N PRO A 377 3.51 -23.03 1.58
CA PRO A 377 3.30 -24.48 1.79
C PRO A 377 2.23 -25.12 0.91
N TYR A 378 1.31 -24.32 0.37
CA TYR A 378 0.18 -24.77 -0.45
C TYR A 378 0.41 -24.57 -1.96
N PHE A 379 1.45 -23.84 -2.38
CA PHE A 379 1.57 -23.31 -3.75
C PHE A 379 2.99 -23.23 -4.32
N ASP A 380 3.96 -23.89 -3.68
CA ASP A 380 5.35 -23.77 -4.09
C ASP A 380 5.58 -24.33 -5.52
N THR A 381 6.44 -23.64 -6.27
CA THR A 381 6.77 -23.97 -7.67
C THR A 381 8.00 -24.88 -7.78
N LEU A 382 8.79 -24.99 -6.72
CA LEU A 382 10.05 -25.75 -6.64
C LEU A 382 9.88 -27.08 -5.89
N ALA A 383 8.76 -27.28 -5.20
CA ALA A 383 8.40 -28.54 -4.55
C ALA A 383 6.88 -28.78 -4.66
N PRO A 384 6.42 -30.06 -4.67
CA PRO A 384 5.00 -30.35 -4.55
C PRO A 384 4.39 -29.65 -3.32
N PRO A 385 3.18 -29.09 -3.42
CA PRO A 385 2.54 -28.46 -2.28
C PRO A 385 2.38 -29.49 -1.16
N LEU A 386 2.64 -29.08 0.09
CA LEU A 386 2.53 -29.96 1.25
C LEU A 386 1.07 -30.34 1.53
N TYR A 387 0.13 -29.47 1.15
CA TYR A 387 -1.29 -29.64 1.39
C TYR A 387 -2.11 -29.17 0.18
N GLU A 388 -3.18 -29.89 -0.12
CA GLU A 388 -4.15 -29.51 -1.15
C GLU A 388 -5.18 -28.50 -0.61
N ILE A 389 -5.60 -27.54 -1.44
CA ILE A 389 -6.63 -26.58 -1.09
C ILE A 389 -7.99 -27.24 -1.22
N LYS A 390 -8.63 -27.47 -0.08
CA LYS A 390 -10.01 -27.99 -0.06
C LYS A 390 -11.04 -26.92 0.33
N ASN A 391 -10.59 -25.85 0.98
CA ASN A 391 -11.47 -24.85 1.59
C ASN A 391 -10.78 -23.47 1.65
N VAL A 392 -11.14 -22.57 0.74
CA VAL A 392 -10.59 -21.21 0.67
C VAL A 392 -10.85 -20.38 1.94
N PRO A 393 -12.05 -20.39 2.55
CA PRO A 393 -12.28 -19.75 3.85
C PRO A 393 -11.31 -20.20 4.94
N LEU A 394 -11.03 -21.51 5.02
CA LEU A 394 -10.06 -22.04 5.99
C LEU A 394 -8.64 -21.56 5.67
N LEU A 395 -8.24 -21.54 4.39
CA LEU A 395 -6.95 -21.01 3.96
C LEU A 395 -6.80 -19.53 4.36
N ILE A 396 -7.84 -18.72 4.21
CA ILE A 396 -7.83 -17.31 4.65
C ILE A 396 -7.51 -17.22 6.14
N LEU A 397 -8.15 -18.05 6.98
CA LEU A 397 -7.89 -18.04 8.44
C LEU A 397 -6.48 -18.53 8.78
N ILE A 398 -6.00 -19.58 8.10
CA ILE A 398 -4.65 -20.14 8.27
C ILE A 398 -3.57 -19.17 7.81
N VAL A 399 -3.83 -18.30 6.83
CA VAL A 399 -2.88 -17.25 6.46
C VAL A 399 -3.00 -16.07 7.43
N PHE A 400 -4.21 -15.57 7.66
CA PHE A 400 -4.46 -14.33 8.38
C PHE A 400 -4.03 -14.35 9.85
N ILE A 401 -4.47 -15.37 10.61
CA ILE A 401 -4.25 -15.43 12.06
C ILE A 401 -2.75 -15.54 12.39
N PRO A 402 -1.99 -16.51 11.86
CA PRO A 402 -0.58 -16.61 12.16
C PRO A 402 0.24 -15.51 11.48
N ALA A 403 -0.20 -14.92 10.36
CA ALA A 403 0.45 -13.74 9.78
C ALA A 403 0.44 -12.54 10.73
N ILE A 404 -0.66 -12.28 11.45
CA ILE A 404 -0.69 -11.23 12.48
C ILE A 404 0.32 -11.52 13.59
N ILE A 405 0.34 -12.76 14.10
CA ILE A 405 1.26 -13.15 15.18
C ILE A 405 2.71 -12.98 14.72
N ALA A 406 3.05 -13.51 13.54
CA ALA A 406 4.37 -13.43 12.96
C ALA A 406 4.80 -11.99 12.69
N ALA A 407 3.89 -11.13 12.20
CA ALA A 407 4.16 -9.72 11.96
C ALA A 407 4.48 -8.96 13.27
N VAL A 408 3.75 -9.24 14.35
CA VAL A 408 4.03 -8.65 15.68
C VAL A 408 5.40 -9.11 16.20
N LEU A 409 5.72 -10.40 16.06
CA LEU A 409 7.02 -10.93 16.47
C LEU A 409 8.17 -10.33 15.65
N LEU A 410 7.97 -10.22 14.33
CA LEU A 410 8.95 -9.64 13.42
C LEU A 410 9.19 -8.15 13.74
N LYS A 411 8.13 -7.40 14.05
CA LYS A 411 8.25 -6.01 14.47
C LYS A 411 9.07 -5.88 15.76
N LYS A 412 8.77 -6.69 16.77
CA LYS A 412 9.54 -6.70 18.03
C LYS A 412 11.01 -7.03 17.78
N PHE A 413 11.29 -7.98 16.89
CA PHE A 413 12.64 -8.34 16.49
C PHE A 413 13.36 -7.18 15.80
N HIS A 414 12.71 -6.47 14.87
CA HIS A 414 13.29 -5.28 14.23
C HIS A 414 13.57 -4.17 15.23
N GLN A 415 12.65 -3.89 16.16
CA GLN A 415 12.85 -2.91 17.23
C GLN A 415 14.04 -3.27 18.12
N TRP A 416 14.20 -4.55 18.46
CA TRP A 416 15.35 -5.03 19.22
C TRP A 416 16.68 -4.85 18.47
N ILE A 417 16.72 -5.08 17.16
CA ILE A 417 17.92 -4.80 16.36
C ILE A 417 18.24 -3.30 16.33
N LEU A 418 17.23 -2.46 16.14
CA LEU A 418 17.41 -1.02 16.08
C LEU A 418 17.94 -0.44 17.41
N SER A 419 17.49 -0.98 18.55
CA SER A 419 17.97 -0.53 19.87
C SER A 419 19.45 -0.87 20.09
N MET A 420 19.96 -1.97 19.52
CA MET A 420 21.39 -2.30 19.55
C MET A 420 22.24 -1.37 18.69
N VAL A 421 21.69 -0.89 17.55
CA VAL A 421 22.40 0.02 16.63
C VAL A 421 22.44 1.46 17.15
N ASN A 422 21.48 1.85 18.01
CA ASN A 422 21.38 3.19 18.61
C ASN A 422 21.25 3.13 20.14
N PRO A 423 22.29 2.73 20.89
CA PRO A 423 22.19 2.49 22.34
C PRO A 423 22.03 3.75 23.20
N LYS A 424 22.04 4.97 22.63
CA LYS A 424 22.08 6.24 23.38
C LYS A 424 20.71 6.80 23.84
N LYS A 425 19.59 6.12 23.61
CA LYS A 425 18.24 6.60 24.01
C LYS A 425 17.51 5.73 25.05
N THR A 426 18.05 4.56 25.39
CA THR A 426 17.35 3.58 26.26
C THR A 426 17.53 3.79 27.77
N ALA A 427 18.38 4.72 28.22
CA ALA A 427 18.63 4.96 29.65
C ALA A 427 17.56 5.83 30.33
N THR A 428 16.76 6.59 29.56
CA THR A 428 15.70 7.47 30.08
C THR A 428 14.37 6.74 30.26
N HIS A 429 14.14 5.66 29.52
CA HIS A 429 12.88 4.92 29.55
C HIS A 429 12.74 3.92 30.72
N VAL A 430 13.85 3.57 31.38
CA VAL A 430 13.86 2.64 32.53
C VAL A 430 13.54 3.36 33.84
N LYS A 431 13.94 4.63 34.01
CA LYS A 431 13.65 5.39 35.25
C LYS A 431 12.19 5.84 35.40
N ASN A 432 11.44 6.00 34.30
CA ASN A 432 10.06 6.48 34.35
C ASN A 432 9.01 5.36 34.57
N ASN A 433 9.42 4.09 34.51
CA ASN A 433 8.52 2.94 34.74
C ASN A 433 8.57 2.40 36.18
N ASP A 434 9.49 2.88 37.02
CA ASP A 434 9.67 2.38 38.39
C ASP A 434 9.02 3.26 39.49
N SER A 435 8.26 4.31 39.12
CA SER A 435 7.64 5.22 40.10
C SER A 435 6.11 5.21 40.15
N ASN A 436 5.43 4.25 39.53
CA ASN A 436 3.97 4.09 39.67
C ASN A 436 3.63 2.67 40.15
N GLY A 437 3.92 2.41 41.42
CA GLY A 437 3.47 1.23 42.16
C GLY A 437 3.28 1.56 43.64
N ALA A 438 2.09 1.23 44.16
CA ALA A 438 1.55 1.48 45.52
C ALA A 438 1.06 2.94 45.71
N ASP A 439 -0.21 3.23 46.01
CA ASP A 439 -1.00 2.66 47.11
C ASP A 439 -2.52 2.84 46.94
N SER A 440 -3.26 1.92 47.58
CA SER A 440 -4.72 1.81 47.64
C SER A 440 -5.37 2.71 48.70
N LYS A 441 -6.61 3.21 48.48
CA LYS A 441 -7.83 2.99 49.33
C LYS A 441 -8.93 4.08 49.23
N ILE A 442 -10.16 3.58 49.06
CA ILE A 442 -11.43 3.95 49.75
C ILE A 442 -12.15 5.28 49.40
N GLU A 443 -13.25 5.13 48.64
CA GLU A 443 -14.65 5.50 48.95
C GLU A 443 -14.94 6.79 49.77
N LYS A 444 -15.65 7.77 49.16
CA LYS A 444 -16.97 8.29 49.60
C LYS A 444 -17.44 9.57 48.88
N ASP A 445 -18.74 9.53 48.55
CA ASP A 445 -19.78 10.58 48.59
C ASP A 445 -19.62 11.96 47.87
N LYS A 446 -20.57 12.14 46.94
CA LYS A 446 -21.58 13.22 46.84
C LYS A 446 -21.27 14.61 46.27
N ASP A 447 -22.20 14.97 45.37
CA ASP A 447 -22.89 16.24 45.18
C ASP A 447 -22.07 17.51 44.89
N GLU A 448 -22.17 18.04 43.67
CA GLU A 448 -23.07 19.17 43.40
C GLU A 448 -23.03 19.61 41.92
N VAL A 449 -24.23 19.70 41.36
CA VAL A 449 -24.55 20.35 40.09
C VAL A 449 -25.14 21.72 40.43
N SER A 450 -24.54 22.83 39.96
CA SER A 450 -25.29 23.91 39.27
C SER A 450 -24.55 25.25 39.11
N GLN A 451 -24.63 25.73 37.87
CA GLN A 451 -25.10 27.06 37.44
C GLN A 451 -24.16 28.26 37.22
N LYS A 452 -24.23 28.70 35.95
CA LYS A 452 -24.43 30.08 35.40
C LYS A 452 -23.20 30.96 35.18
N LEU A 453 -22.88 31.26 33.90
CA LEU A 453 -23.27 32.46 33.10
C LEU A 453 -22.53 33.73 33.64
N THR A 454 -21.74 34.50 32.89
CA THR A 454 -22.07 35.26 31.66
C THR A 454 -20.81 35.91 31.02
N MET A 455 -20.84 36.01 29.68
CA MET A 455 -20.33 37.08 28.78
C MET A 455 -18.95 37.75 28.99
N GLY A 456 -18.15 37.75 27.93
CA GLY A 456 -17.11 38.76 27.69
C GLY A 456 -16.11 38.38 26.59
N LYS A 457 -16.18 39.06 25.44
CA LYS A 457 -15.24 38.97 24.32
C LYS A 457 -13.81 39.28 24.77
N GLU A 458 -12.82 38.51 24.31
CA GLU A 458 -11.71 39.00 23.46
C GLU A 458 -10.74 37.87 23.09
N SER A 459 -10.20 38.01 21.87
CA SER A 459 -9.11 37.30 21.23
C SER A 459 -8.30 36.28 22.04
N SER A 460 -8.31 35.02 21.60
CA SER A 460 -7.07 34.25 21.56
C SER A 460 -7.07 33.30 20.35
N GLU A 461 -6.49 33.76 19.24
CA GLU A 461 -5.72 32.89 18.37
C GLU A 461 -4.64 32.24 19.25
N LYS A 462 -4.83 30.97 19.59
CA LYS A 462 -3.78 30.16 20.21
C LYS A 462 -3.81 28.79 19.57
N ASN A 463 -2.87 28.62 18.64
CA ASN A 463 -2.19 27.41 18.24
C ASN A 463 -2.93 26.09 18.49
N SER A 464 -3.62 25.64 17.45
CA SER A 464 -3.87 24.21 17.21
C SER A 464 -3.05 23.83 15.97
N ASN A 465 -1.76 23.59 16.16
CA ASN A 465 -0.84 23.16 15.11
C ASN A 465 0.37 22.49 15.75
N ASP A 466 0.16 21.32 16.35
CA ASP A 466 1.24 20.44 16.78
C ASP A 466 0.90 18.98 16.46
N CYS A 467 1.96 18.19 16.24
CA CYS A 467 2.02 16.76 15.95
C CYS A 467 2.08 16.35 14.46
N ILE A 468 3.30 16.40 13.90
CA ILE A 468 3.72 15.68 12.68
C ILE A 468 4.98 14.84 12.97
N VAL A 469 4.80 13.57 13.34
CA VAL A 469 5.81 12.49 13.31
C VAL A 469 5.04 11.16 13.17
N GLU A 470 5.61 10.14 12.49
CA GLU A 470 5.29 8.68 12.55
C GLU A 470 4.93 7.95 11.21
N LEU A 471 5.93 7.68 10.38
CA LEU A 471 5.80 6.60 9.37
C LEU A 471 6.73 5.46 9.77
N VAL A 472 6.15 4.41 10.39
CA VAL A 472 6.69 3.06 10.65
C VAL A 472 8.00 2.97 11.44
N LEU A 473 8.69 4.07 11.70
CA LEU A 473 9.87 4.09 12.55
C LEU A 473 9.93 5.34 13.36
N ASP A 474 10.25 5.08 14.62
CA ASP A 474 10.61 6.00 15.67
C ASP A 474 9.44 6.89 16.13
N GLU A 475 8.81 6.43 17.21
CA GLU A 475 8.63 7.26 18.41
C GLU A 475 9.95 7.98 18.71
N GLU A 476 9.84 9.21 19.25
CA GLU A 476 10.92 10.13 19.64
C GLU A 476 11.35 11.16 18.57
N ASP A 477 10.81 12.36 18.73
CA ASP A 477 11.60 13.54 19.13
C ASP A 477 10.58 14.64 19.51
N ASN A 478 10.29 14.76 20.81
CA ASN A 478 9.78 15.97 21.43
C ASN A 478 10.79 16.33 22.51
N ASP A 479 11.65 17.31 22.25
CA ASP A 479 12.26 18.10 23.31
C ASP A 479 12.11 19.56 22.90
N ASP A 480 11.30 20.25 23.71
CA ASP A 480 11.22 21.70 23.81
C ASP A 480 12.55 22.21 24.38
N ASP A 481 13.36 22.89 23.57
CA ASP A 481 14.36 23.81 24.10
C ASP A 481 13.72 25.20 24.27
N SER A 482 13.02 25.34 25.40
CA SER A 482 12.61 26.63 25.95
C SER A 482 13.22 26.83 27.33
N ASN A 483 14.50 27.24 27.38
CA ASN A 483 15.00 28.23 28.34
C ASN A 483 16.51 28.44 28.23
N SER A 484 16.92 29.61 27.75
CA SER A 484 18.03 30.32 28.38
C SER A 484 17.79 31.84 28.33
N GLN A 485 17.45 32.35 29.52
CA GLN A 485 17.83 33.65 30.07
C GLN A 485 17.24 34.94 29.45
N LYS A 486 16.21 35.45 30.14
CA LYS A 486 16.04 36.89 30.38
C LYS A 486 17.12 37.37 31.34
N GLU A 487 17.88 38.38 30.95
CA GLU A 487 18.29 39.44 31.88
C GLU A 487 18.45 40.77 31.14
N ASN A 488 18.07 41.83 31.84
CA ASN A 488 17.77 43.19 31.39
C ASN A 488 18.97 43.92 30.74
N THR A 489 18.74 44.95 29.90
CA THR A 489 18.56 46.38 30.29
C THR A 489 18.87 47.32 29.08
N LYS A 490 18.03 48.35 28.87
CA LYS A 490 18.32 49.72 28.35
C LYS A 490 18.87 49.90 26.92
N GLU A 491 18.10 50.52 26.01
CA GLU A 491 18.05 51.98 25.68
C GLU A 491 18.96 52.37 24.51
N ASN A 492 18.51 53.42 23.79
CA ASN A 492 19.08 54.13 22.62
C ASN A 492 18.75 53.50 21.25
N ILE A 493 17.84 54.06 20.44
CA ILE A 493 17.91 55.37 19.75
C ILE A 493 19.20 55.51 18.93
N ASN A 494 19.17 55.04 17.67
CA ASN A 494 19.23 55.88 16.46
C ASN A 494 19.03 55.02 15.21
#